data_AF-A0A6A4GVV3-F1
#
_entry.id   AF-A0A6A4GVV3-F1
#
_cell.length_a   1.000
_cell.length_b   1.000
_cell.length_c   1.000
_cell.angle_alpha   90.00
_cell.angle_beta   90.00
_cell.angle_gamma   90.00
#
_symmetry.space_group_name_H-M   'P 1'
#
loop_
_entity.id
_entity.type
_entity.pdbx_description
1 polymer ?
#
loop_
_entity_poly.entity_id
_entity_poly.type
_entity_poly.pdbx_seq_one_letter_code
_entity_poly.pdbx_strand_id
1 'polypeptide(L)'
;MSSPLTPSSSASAASKAIRPNPDIEPDDQWKENLKAQIQVNLNTMVQDTQLQLEQNLKKQPGDSVRLHKEFAAAMNDIQKLATETFKEELERERQERRWATGHELPPDWAENMKKGQQAILDQIKGGKSSSNADGSTIDSPLETASPVSPSNPRSMQIPDHASRARTIIGRRHGRRQ
;
A
#
# COMPACT_ATOMS: atom_id res chain seq x y z
N MET A 1 -26.89 -59.65 29.93
CA MET A 1 -25.62 -58.89 30.01
C MET A 1 -25.38 -58.30 28.63
N SER A 2 -25.68 -57.02 28.45
CA SER A 2 -25.52 -56.31 27.17
C SER A 2 -24.70 -55.05 27.42
N SER A 3 -23.51 -54.97 26.83
CA SER A 3 -22.65 -53.79 26.85
C SER A 3 -22.76 -53.07 25.50
N PRO A 4 -23.02 -51.75 25.46
CA PRO A 4 -22.84 -50.97 24.26
C PRO A 4 -21.37 -50.53 24.11
N LEU A 5 -20.80 -50.77 22.92
CA LEU A 5 -19.53 -50.18 22.50
C LEU A 5 -19.78 -48.74 22.05
N THR A 6 -19.21 -47.78 22.77
CA THR A 6 -19.07 -46.40 22.30
C THR A 6 -17.85 -46.32 21.38
N PRO A 7 -17.95 -45.82 20.14
CA PRO A 7 -16.79 -45.26 19.48
C PRO A 7 -16.49 -43.92 20.14
N SER A 8 -15.40 -43.89 20.92
CA SER A 8 -14.72 -42.67 21.35
C SER A 8 -14.36 -41.87 20.09
N SER A 9 -15.19 -40.88 19.77
CA SER A 9 -14.92 -39.90 18.73
C SER A 9 -13.75 -39.06 19.23
N SER A 10 -12.55 -39.52 18.88
CA SER A 10 -11.29 -38.84 19.15
C SER A 10 -11.39 -37.43 18.58
N ALA A 11 -11.45 -36.45 19.49
CA ALA A 11 -11.33 -35.04 19.19
C ALA A 11 -9.94 -34.78 18.59
N SER A 12 -9.80 -35.07 17.30
CA SER A 12 -8.70 -34.59 16.48
C SER A 12 -9.06 -33.22 15.90
N ALA A 13 -9.44 -32.29 16.79
CA ALA A 13 -9.28 -30.86 16.55
C ALA A 13 -7.82 -30.50 16.85
N ALA A 14 -6.89 -31.21 16.22
CA ALA A 14 -5.49 -30.84 16.17
C ALA A 14 -5.42 -29.58 15.33
N SER A 15 -5.34 -28.46 16.04
CA SER A 15 -4.78 -27.17 15.63
C SER A 15 -4.25 -27.22 14.21
N LYS A 16 -5.08 -26.79 13.24
CA LYS A 16 -4.61 -26.42 11.91
C LYS A 16 -3.70 -25.23 12.14
N ALA A 17 -2.43 -25.51 12.47
CA ALA A 17 -1.38 -24.54 12.57
C ALA A 17 -1.50 -23.72 11.30
N ILE A 18 -1.86 -22.44 11.45
CA ILE A 18 -1.92 -21.47 10.38
C ILE A 18 -0.47 -21.33 9.93
N ARG A 19 -0.05 -22.25 9.05
CA ARG A 19 1.23 -22.10 8.36
C ARG A 19 1.01 -20.88 7.46
N PRO A 20 1.84 -19.83 7.59
CA PRO A 20 1.77 -18.71 6.66
C PRO A 20 1.93 -19.30 5.26
N ASN A 21 0.91 -19.12 4.42
CA ASN A 21 1.00 -19.53 3.03
C ASN A 21 2.06 -18.58 2.40
N PRO A 22 3.20 -19.10 1.91
CA PRO A 22 4.28 -18.26 1.40
C PRO A 22 3.83 -17.38 0.22
N ASP A 23 2.75 -17.74 -0.45
CA ASP A 23 2.18 -16.95 -1.56
C ASP A 23 1.35 -15.75 -1.07
N ILE A 24 0.93 -15.74 0.20
CA ILE A 24 0.08 -14.71 0.80
C ILE A 24 0.87 -13.81 1.75
N GLU A 25 1.84 -14.37 2.47
CA GLU A 25 2.63 -13.61 3.44
C GLU A 25 3.74 -12.81 2.73
N PRO A 26 3.86 -11.50 2.98
CA PRO A 26 4.99 -10.72 2.49
C PRO A 26 6.31 -11.23 3.07
N ASP A 27 7.37 -11.15 2.28
CA ASP A 27 8.70 -11.55 2.75
C ASP A 27 9.25 -10.57 3.81
N ASP A 28 10.30 -11.00 4.50
CA ASP A 28 10.89 -10.19 5.56
C ASP A 28 11.52 -8.91 5.02
N GLN A 29 12.04 -8.92 3.79
CA GLN A 29 12.60 -7.73 3.15
C GLN A 29 11.55 -6.64 2.92
N TRP A 30 10.37 -7.02 2.44
CA TRP A 30 9.24 -6.11 2.29
C TRP A 30 8.81 -5.52 3.64
N LYS A 31 8.73 -6.36 4.68
CA LYS A 31 8.35 -5.92 6.03
C LYS A 31 9.36 -4.93 6.61
N GLU A 32 10.65 -5.18 6.45
CA GLU A 32 11.69 -4.25 6.90
C GLU A 32 11.66 -2.94 6.12
N ASN A 33 11.44 -2.98 4.81
CA ASN A 33 11.29 -1.78 4.01
C ASN A 33 10.05 -0.96 4.43
N LEU A 34 8.93 -1.63 4.70
CA LEU A 34 7.72 -0.99 5.20
C LEU A 34 7.96 -0.30 6.56
N LYS A 35 8.64 -0.98 7.50
CA LYS A 35 9.01 -0.36 8.78
C LYS A 35 9.86 0.91 8.58
N ALA A 36 10.83 0.85 7.68
CA ALA A 36 11.68 2.01 7.38
C ALA A 36 10.87 3.17 6.79
N GLN A 37 9.94 2.90 5.88
CA GLN A 37 9.06 3.92 5.31
C GLN A 37 8.14 4.55 6.37
N ILE A 38 7.53 3.73 7.24
CA ILE A 38 6.70 4.23 8.34
C ILE A 38 7.54 5.12 9.26
N GLN A 39 8.77 4.73 9.58
CA GLN A 39 9.65 5.54 10.43
C GLN A 39 9.99 6.89 9.79
N VAL A 40 10.26 6.92 8.48
CA VAL A 40 10.50 8.16 7.75
C VAL A 40 9.27 9.07 7.80
N ASN A 41 8.07 8.51 7.59
CA ASN A 41 6.82 9.27 7.61
C ASN A 41 6.52 9.87 9.00
N LEU A 42 6.90 9.18 10.07
CA LEU A 42 6.69 9.64 11.45
C LEU A 42 7.83 10.49 12.01
N ASN A 43 8.93 10.62 11.29
CA ASN A 43 10.11 11.33 11.75
C ASN A 43 9.79 12.79 12.10
N THR A 44 8.97 13.48 11.31
CA THR A 44 8.55 14.87 11.60
C THR A 44 7.82 14.95 12.93
N MET A 45 6.91 14.00 13.23
CA MET A 45 6.17 13.99 14.49
C MET A 45 7.10 13.76 15.70
N VAL A 46 8.11 12.90 15.55
CA VAL A 46 9.15 12.69 16.56
C VAL A 46 9.94 13.98 16.80
N GLN A 47 10.37 14.64 15.72
CA GLN A 47 11.12 15.90 15.81
C GLN A 47 10.30 17.01 16.47
N ASP A 48 9.04 17.17 16.08
CA ASP A 48 8.13 18.16 16.67
C ASP A 48 7.95 17.92 18.18
N THR A 49 7.80 16.65 18.58
CA THR A 49 7.65 16.28 19.99
C THR A 49 8.92 16.59 20.80
N GLN A 50 10.11 16.37 20.21
CA GLN A 50 11.39 16.73 20.83
C GLN A 50 11.55 18.25 20.97
N LEU A 51 11.22 19.01 19.92
CA LEU A 51 11.27 20.47 19.94
C LEU A 51 10.30 21.04 20.97
N GLN A 52 9.10 20.48 21.10
CA GLN A 52 8.14 20.88 22.13
C GLN A 52 8.69 20.68 23.55
N LEU A 53 9.32 19.53 23.81
CA LEU A 53 9.96 19.27 25.11
C LEU A 53 11.03 20.33 25.40
N GLU A 54 11.93 20.59 24.46
CA GLU A 54 13.02 21.57 24.62
C GLU A 54 12.47 22.97 24.90
N GLN A 55 11.49 23.41 24.12
CA GLN A 55 10.86 24.71 24.30
C GLN A 55 10.14 24.83 25.65
N ASN A 56 9.47 23.77 26.10
CA ASN A 56 8.76 23.76 27.37
C ASN A 56 9.73 23.75 28.56
N LEU A 57 10.83 23.00 28.48
CA LEU A 57 11.88 23.01 29.50
C LEU A 57 12.56 24.38 29.61
N LYS A 58 12.76 25.07 28.48
CA LYS A 58 13.32 26.42 28.47
C LYS A 58 12.38 27.44 29.12
N LYS A 59 11.07 27.28 28.95
CA LYS A 59 10.04 28.16 29.53
C LYS A 59 9.76 27.85 31.00
N GLN A 60 9.78 26.57 31.38
CA GLN A 60 9.37 26.08 32.69
C GLN A 60 10.32 24.98 33.20
N PRO A 61 11.56 25.33 33.58
CA PRO A 61 12.55 24.35 34.01
C PRO A 61 12.15 23.61 35.30
N GLY A 62 11.33 24.22 36.15
CA GLY A 62 10.82 23.60 37.39
C GLY A 62 9.85 22.43 37.15
N ASP A 63 9.23 22.36 35.98
CA ASP A 63 8.25 21.32 35.61
C ASP A 63 8.89 20.13 34.88
N SER A 64 10.22 20.02 34.89
CA SER A 64 10.99 19.04 34.11
C SER A 64 10.46 17.60 34.21
N VAL A 65 10.12 17.14 35.42
CA VAL A 65 9.60 15.78 35.64
C VAL A 65 8.27 15.56 34.92
N ARG A 66 7.35 16.54 34.97
CA ARG A 66 6.06 16.46 34.28
C ARG A 66 6.26 16.46 32.78
N LEU A 67 7.09 17.38 32.27
CA LEU A 67 7.37 17.54 30.85
C LEU A 67 8.02 16.29 30.23
N HIS A 68 8.96 15.64 30.93
CA HIS A 68 9.53 14.37 30.47
C HIS A 68 8.50 13.24 30.45
N LYS A 69 7.55 13.20 31.39
CA LYS A 69 6.47 12.22 31.40
C LYS A 69 5.51 12.43 30.24
N GLU A 70 5.14 13.68 29.95
CA GLU A 70 4.33 14.04 28.79
C GLU A 70 5.02 13.68 27.47
N PHE A 71 6.32 13.98 27.35
CA PHE A 71 7.12 13.58 26.20
C PHE A 71 7.15 12.05 26.01
N ALA A 72 7.36 11.29 27.09
CA ALA A 72 7.35 9.84 27.03
C ALA A 72 5.99 9.27 26.60
N ALA A 73 4.88 9.89 27.05
CA ALA A 73 3.54 9.52 26.61
C ALA A 73 3.35 9.79 25.11
N ALA A 74 3.73 10.97 24.63
CA ALA A 74 3.66 11.32 23.21
C ALA A 74 4.50 10.37 22.33
N MET A 75 5.72 10.04 22.75
CA MET A 75 6.56 9.04 22.05
C MET A 75 5.92 7.66 22.02
N ASN A 76 5.23 7.24 23.08
CA ASN A 76 4.50 5.99 23.11
C ASN A 76 3.33 5.98 22.12
N ASP A 77 2.61 7.08 22.00
CA ASP A 77 1.50 7.20 21.05
C ASP A 77 2.00 7.19 19.59
N ILE A 78 3.13 7.84 19.30
CA ILE A 78 3.80 7.74 17.99
C ILE A 78 4.15 6.27 17.67
N GLN A 79 4.67 5.52 18.65
CA GLN A 79 5.00 4.11 18.47
C GLN A 79 3.77 3.24 18.22
N LYS A 80 2.65 3.51 18.92
CA LYS A 80 1.38 2.82 18.66
C LYS A 80 0.93 3.06 17.23
N LEU A 81 0.97 4.32 16.78
CA LEU A 81 0.58 4.68 15.43
C LEU A 81 1.45 3.97 14.39
N ALA A 82 2.78 3.91 14.59
CA ALA A 82 3.67 3.13 13.73
C ALA A 82 3.27 1.64 13.65
N THR A 83 2.88 1.06 14.79
CA THR A 83 2.46 -0.34 14.88
C THR A 83 1.13 -0.58 14.18
N GLU A 84 0.19 0.34 14.31
CA GLU A 84 -1.11 0.29 13.65
C GLU A 84 -0.95 0.41 12.14
N THR A 85 -0.22 1.42 11.65
CA THR A 85 0.08 1.59 10.22
C THR A 85 0.76 0.35 9.64
N PHE A 86 1.71 -0.25 10.38
CA PHE A 86 2.37 -1.47 9.93
C PHE A 86 1.38 -2.64 9.79
N LYS A 87 0.48 -2.82 10.76
CA LYS A 87 -0.53 -3.89 10.71
C LYS A 87 -1.53 -3.69 9.58
N GLU A 88 -2.01 -2.47 9.40
CA GLU A 88 -2.95 -2.12 8.34
C GLU A 88 -2.35 -2.39 6.96
N GLU A 89 -1.15 -1.90 6.72
CA GLU A 89 -0.48 -2.04 5.42
C GLU A 89 -0.08 -3.49 5.13
N LEU A 90 0.34 -4.23 6.16
CA LEU A 90 0.64 -5.65 6.05
C LEU A 90 -0.62 -6.47 5.74
N GLU A 91 -1.76 -6.12 6.34
CA GLU A 91 -3.02 -6.77 6.01
C GLU A 91 -3.49 -6.41 4.60
N ARG A 92 -3.34 -5.13 4.18
CA ARG A 92 -3.62 -4.69 2.81
C ARG A 92 -2.86 -5.52 1.79
N GLU A 93 -1.54 -5.69 1.97
CA GLU A 93 -0.69 -6.48 1.08
C GLU A 93 -1.11 -7.96 1.04
N ARG A 94 -1.48 -8.55 2.18
CA ARG A 94 -2.00 -9.93 2.21
C ARG A 94 -3.28 -10.07 1.39
N GLN A 95 -4.20 -9.10 1.49
CA GLN A 95 -5.43 -9.14 0.70
C GLN A 95 -5.17 -8.96 -0.79
N GLU A 96 -4.23 -8.08 -1.15
CA GLU A 96 -3.81 -7.89 -2.54
C GLU A 96 -3.20 -9.17 -3.12
N ARG A 97 -2.34 -9.88 -2.37
CA ARG A 97 -1.78 -11.17 -2.80
C ARG A 97 -2.83 -12.28 -2.89
N ARG A 98 -3.77 -12.35 -1.93
CA ARG A 98 -4.92 -13.27 -2.00
C ARG A 98 -5.74 -13.04 -3.25
N TRP A 99 -6.00 -11.78 -3.57
CA TRP A 99 -6.73 -11.41 -4.78
C TRP A 99 -5.97 -11.82 -6.06
N ALA A 100 -4.67 -11.49 -6.14
CA ALA A 100 -3.83 -11.79 -7.31
C ALA A 100 -3.67 -13.30 -7.57
N THR A 101 -3.70 -14.11 -6.51
CA THR A 101 -3.60 -15.58 -6.59
C THR A 101 -4.95 -16.28 -6.81
N GLY A 102 -6.05 -15.52 -6.84
CA GLY A 102 -7.41 -16.06 -7.01
C GLY A 102 -7.93 -16.79 -5.78
N HIS A 103 -7.35 -16.57 -4.60
CA HIS A 103 -7.88 -17.07 -3.35
C HIS A 103 -9.15 -16.32 -2.93
N GLU A 104 -10.03 -17.00 -2.18
CA GLU A 104 -11.25 -16.39 -1.65
C GLU A 104 -10.88 -15.25 -0.70
N LEU A 105 -11.48 -14.10 -0.96
CA LEU A 105 -11.27 -12.88 -0.19
C LEU A 105 -12.19 -12.86 1.02
N PRO A 106 -11.77 -12.26 2.15
CA PRO A 106 -12.64 -12.07 3.28
C PRO A 106 -13.91 -11.30 2.88
N PRO A 107 -15.07 -11.59 3.50
CA PRO A 107 -16.34 -10.96 3.17
C PRO A 107 -16.27 -9.43 3.17
N ASP A 108 -15.66 -8.86 4.21
CA ASP A 108 -15.55 -7.39 4.38
C ASP A 108 -14.78 -6.73 3.23
N TRP A 109 -13.72 -7.38 2.73
CA TRP A 109 -12.92 -6.87 1.62
C TRP A 109 -13.66 -7.01 0.29
N ALA A 110 -14.34 -8.14 0.09
CA ALA A 110 -15.16 -8.39 -1.09
C ALA A 110 -16.32 -7.38 -1.19
N GLU A 111 -16.95 -7.02 -0.07
CA GLU A 111 -17.99 -6.00 -0.01
C GLU A 111 -17.46 -4.60 -0.34
N ASN A 112 -16.32 -4.22 0.23
CA ASN A 112 -15.70 -2.92 -0.06
C ASN A 112 -15.29 -2.79 -1.53
N MET A 113 -14.78 -3.87 -2.14
CA MET A 113 -14.48 -3.90 -3.58
C MET A 113 -15.73 -3.78 -4.45
N LYS A 114 -16.81 -4.50 -4.12
CA LYS A 114 -18.10 -4.37 -4.83
C LYS A 114 -18.62 -2.94 -4.74
N LYS A 115 -18.54 -2.30 -3.57
CA LYS A 115 -18.92 -0.91 -3.37
C LYS A 115 -18.07 0.04 -4.24
N GLY A 116 -16.75 -0.18 -4.30
CA GLY A 116 -15.85 0.57 -5.17
C GLY A 116 -16.23 0.43 -6.65
N GLN A 117 -16.46 -0.79 -7.12
CA GLN A 117 -16.90 -1.05 -8.50
C GLN A 117 -18.24 -0.40 -8.81
N GLN A 118 -19.18 -0.44 -7.86
CA GLN A 118 -20.47 0.21 -8.01
C GLN A 118 -20.34 1.73 -8.12
N ALA A 119 -19.49 2.36 -7.29
CA ALA A 119 -19.23 3.79 -7.38
C ALA A 119 -18.66 4.21 -8.75
N ILE A 120 -17.77 3.39 -9.33
CA ILE A 120 -17.23 3.62 -10.68
C ILE A 120 -18.33 3.48 -11.74
N LEU A 121 -19.16 2.44 -11.65
CA LEU A 121 -20.29 2.24 -12.56
C LEU A 121 -21.28 3.42 -12.48
N ASP A 122 -21.56 3.91 -11.28
CA ASP A 122 -22.46 5.04 -11.06
C ASP A 122 -21.85 6.35 -11.59
N GLN A 123 -20.55 6.56 -11.44
CA GLN A 123 -19.85 7.70 -12.04
C GLN A 123 -19.88 7.66 -13.57
N ILE A 124 -19.69 6.49 -14.19
CA ILE A 124 -19.76 6.32 -15.65
C ILE A 124 -21.20 6.53 -16.17
N LYS A 125 -22.21 6.07 -15.42
CA LYS A 125 -23.63 6.25 -15.76
C LYS A 125 -24.07 7.71 -15.58
N GLY A 126 -23.69 8.36 -14.48
CA GLY A 126 -24.03 9.74 -14.16
C GLY A 126 -23.31 10.77 -15.05
N GLY A 127 -22.08 10.48 -15.47
CA GLY A 127 -21.31 11.31 -16.41
C GLY A 127 -21.89 11.37 -17.84
N LYS A 128 -22.89 10.55 -18.17
CA LYS A 128 -23.56 10.54 -19.47
C LYS A 128 -24.80 11.44 -19.57
N SER A 129 -25.20 12.09 -18.47
CA SER A 129 -26.35 13.03 -18.44
C SER A 129 -25.98 14.50 -18.24
N SER A 130 -24.69 14.86 -18.24
CA SER A 130 -24.26 16.26 -18.28
C SER A 130 -23.69 16.61 -19.66
N SER A 131 -24.54 16.52 -20.69
CA SER A 131 -24.32 17.30 -21.91
C SER A 131 -24.65 18.75 -21.57
N ASN A 132 -23.61 19.53 -21.27
CA ASN A 132 -23.67 20.98 -21.16
C ASN A 132 -24.19 21.57 -22.48
N ALA A 133 -25.45 22.01 -22.46
CA ALA A 133 -25.87 23.15 -23.23
C ALA A 133 -25.60 24.39 -22.37
N ASP A 134 -24.44 25.03 -22.53
CA ASP A 134 -24.34 26.49 -22.52
C ASP A 134 -22.95 26.94 -23.01
N GLY A 135 -22.93 28.01 -23.80
CA GLY A 135 -21.81 28.42 -24.62
C GLY A 135 -20.78 29.33 -23.92
N SER A 136 -19.59 29.40 -24.50
CA SER A 136 -18.81 30.64 -24.51
C SER A 136 -17.91 30.67 -25.75
N THR A 137 -18.26 31.61 -26.61
CA THR A 137 -17.52 32.23 -27.71
C THR A 137 -16.00 32.26 -27.56
N ILE A 138 -15.28 31.71 -28.53
CA ILE A 138 -14.03 32.29 -29.03
C ILE A 138 -14.06 32.21 -30.56
N ASP A 139 -14.04 33.40 -31.15
CA ASP A 139 -14.08 33.68 -32.58
C ASP A 139 -12.66 33.70 -33.17
N SER A 140 -12.59 33.49 -34.50
CA SER A 140 -11.47 33.71 -35.45
C SER A 140 -10.38 32.62 -35.64
N PRO A 141 -9.81 32.49 -36.86
CA PRO A 141 -10.49 32.32 -38.15
C PRO A 141 -9.93 31.14 -38.99
N LEU A 142 -10.77 30.75 -39.94
CA LEU A 142 -10.63 29.77 -41.01
C LEU A 142 -9.36 29.92 -41.89
N GLU A 143 -8.56 28.86 -42.01
CA GLU A 143 -7.71 28.62 -43.20
C GLU A 143 -7.79 27.15 -43.65
N THR A 144 -8.75 26.92 -44.55
CA THR A 144 -8.68 26.16 -45.81
C THR A 144 -7.86 24.85 -45.92
N ALA A 145 -8.62 23.75 -46.03
CA ALA A 145 -8.46 22.59 -46.94
C ALA A 145 -7.35 21.54 -46.70
N SER A 146 -7.74 20.34 -46.25
CA SER A 146 -7.96 19.16 -47.14
C SER A 146 -8.32 17.88 -46.33
N PRO A 147 -9.23 17.02 -46.83
CA PRO A 147 -9.60 15.77 -46.18
C PRO A 147 -8.75 14.59 -46.70
N VAL A 148 -8.12 13.82 -45.82
CA VAL A 148 -7.62 12.47 -46.15
C VAL A 148 -8.15 11.47 -45.12
N SER A 149 -8.87 10.49 -45.66
CA SER A 149 -9.50 9.35 -44.99
C SER A 149 -8.53 8.48 -44.16
N PRO A 150 -9.07 7.68 -43.22
CA PRO A 150 -8.28 6.91 -42.27
C PRO A 150 -7.77 5.59 -42.87
N SER A 151 -6.53 5.21 -42.53
CA SER A 151 -6.03 3.84 -42.68
C SER A 151 -5.18 3.46 -41.46
N ASN A 152 -5.76 2.58 -40.65
CA ASN A 152 -5.09 1.73 -39.65
C ASN A 152 -4.18 0.69 -40.39
N PRO A 153 -3.36 -0.18 -39.76
CA PRO A 153 -2.95 -0.32 -38.35
C PRO A 153 -1.42 -0.50 -38.16
N ARG A 154 -0.84 -0.22 -36.98
CA ARG A 154 0.54 -0.66 -36.68
C ARG A 154 0.76 -1.02 -35.21
N SER A 155 0.87 -2.34 -35.00
CA SER A 155 1.71 -3.05 -34.02
C SER A 155 2.01 -2.35 -32.69
N MET A 156 1.26 -2.69 -31.64
CA MET A 156 1.73 -2.56 -30.27
C MET A 156 2.64 -3.75 -29.94
N GLN A 157 3.94 -3.46 -29.96
CA GLN A 157 5.03 -4.31 -29.52
C GLN A 157 4.83 -4.69 -28.04
N ILE A 158 4.84 -5.99 -27.74
CA ILE A 158 4.98 -6.52 -26.38
C ILE A 158 6.46 -6.40 -26.00
N PRO A 159 6.86 -5.69 -24.93
CA PRO A 159 8.21 -5.83 -24.42
C PRO A 159 8.28 -7.06 -23.51
N ASP A 160 8.84 -8.13 -24.06
CA ASP A 160 9.45 -9.24 -23.33
C ASP A 160 10.84 -8.81 -22.85
N HIS A 161 11.06 -8.76 -21.54
CA HIS A 161 12.40 -8.72 -20.96
C HIS A 161 12.46 -9.57 -19.70
N ALA A 162 12.27 -10.88 -19.86
CA ALA A 162 13.01 -11.84 -19.06
C ALA A 162 14.44 -11.94 -19.61
N SER A 163 15.45 -11.49 -18.84
CA SER A 163 16.72 -12.22 -18.66
C SER A 163 17.71 -11.50 -17.74
N ARG A 164 17.99 -12.21 -16.64
CA ARG A 164 19.25 -12.20 -15.88
C ARG A 164 20.48 -12.09 -16.79
N ALA A 165 21.51 -11.36 -16.35
CA ALA A 165 22.82 -11.95 -16.01
C ALA A 165 23.85 -10.89 -15.58
N ARG A 166 24.56 -11.24 -14.51
CA ARG A 166 25.81 -10.64 -14.04
C ARG A 166 26.87 -10.58 -15.16
N THR A 167 27.76 -9.60 -15.11
CA THR A 167 29.22 -9.83 -15.25
C THR A 167 29.99 -8.62 -14.70
N ILE A 168 30.78 -8.91 -13.66
CA ILE A 168 31.95 -8.14 -13.19
C ILE A 168 33.08 -8.40 -14.18
N ILE A 169 33.83 -7.37 -14.60
CA ILE A 169 35.28 -7.45 -14.95
C ILE A 169 35.86 -6.03 -14.87
N GLY A 170 36.92 -5.87 -14.07
CA GLY A 170 37.77 -4.68 -14.05
C GLY A 170 38.96 -4.76 -15.01
N ARG A 171 39.54 -3.59 -15.33
CA ARG A 171 40.89 -3.33 -15.90
C ARG A 171 41.06 -1.80 -15.85
N ARG A 172 41.89 -1.18 -15.02
CA ARG A 172 43.37 -1.13 -14.96
C ARG A 172 44.03 -0.85 -16.31
N HIS A 173 44.57 0.37 -16.46
CA HIS A 173 45.81 0.85 -17.14
C HIS A 173 45.63 2.38 -17.33
N GLY A 174 46.50 3.28 -16.86
CA GLY A 174 47.89 3.51 -17.27
C GLY A 174 47.91 4.84 -18.06
N ARG A 175 48.38 5.95 -17.47
CA ARG A 175 49.74 6.54 -17.60
C ARG A 175 50.03 7.15 -18.99
N ARG A 176 50.62 8.36 -18.97
CA ARG A 176 51.27 9.16 -20.05
C ARG A 176 50.36 10.20 -20.71
N GLN A 177 50.76 11.46 -20.92
CA GLN A 177 52.00 12.22 -20.64
C GLN A 177 51.62 13.62 -20.17
#